data_AF-A0A952D2M9-F1
#
_entry.id   AF-A0A952D2M9-F1
#
_cell.length_a   1.000
_cell.length_b   1.000
_cell.length_c   1.000
_cell.angle_alpha   90.00
_cell.angle_beta   90.00
_cell.angle_gamma   90.00
#
_symmetry.space_group_name_H-M   'P 1'
#
loop_
_entity.id
_entity.type
_entity.pdbx_description
1 polymer ?
#
loop_
_entity_poly.entity_id
_entity_poly.type
_entity_poly.pdbx_seq_one_letter_code
_entity_poly.pdbx_strand_id
1 'polypeptide(L)'
;MAAALRRIARSRNPLEVASLMRDHRIPMACVSSQWGESADVWAAVLVSRPVSEVLPHLAQMGRCGLLVEGAAAIERLALALADPGSFAPIEVATALTAYAQASDVALPQVVDLLDRAWSAAARALPATGLRTVWALDREPGDLLAAALVEMAREGAASPVAARGPVRDLPITPRLSLLDAKRIVGSQSGEPSLEAGIVDHAERCGTECDAFVFAGTPRGPGALRTALDSYARATGIRAVAVFVSQEPFEAPGMWCLAACDDLGRWIRDLVG
;
A
#
# COMPACT_ATOMS: atom_id res chain seq x y z
N MET A 1 3.18 -19.71 -28.08
CA MET A 1 3.75 -19.68 -26.72
C MET A 1 4.79 -20.78 -26.47
N ALA A 2 4.43 -22.08 -26.48
CA ALA A 2 5.37 -23.17 -26.14
C ALA A 2 6.63 -23.27 -27.04
N ALA A 3 6.53 -22.89 -28.32
CA ALA A 3 7.70 -22.82 -29.20
C ALA A 3 8.66 -21.68 -28.82
N ALA A 4 8.12 -20.51 -28.43
CA ALA A 4 8.91 -19.36 -28.01
C ALA A 4 9.65 -19.63 -26.68
N LEU A 5 8.99 -20.25 -25.70
CA LEU A 5 9.63 -20.64 -24.45
C LEU A 5 10.77 -21.65 -24.67
N ARG A 6 10.59 -22.64 -25.54
CA ARG A 6 11.66 -23.58 -25.93
C ARG A 6 12.84 -22.87 -26.61
N ARG A 7 12.57 -21.82 -27.38
CA ARG A 7 13.59 -21.00 -28.04
C ARG A 7 14.35 -20.14 -27.04
N ILE A 8 13.64 -19.47 -26.11
CA ILE A 8 14.24 -18.71 -25.01
C ILE A 8 15.16 -19.61 -24.15
N ALA A 9 14.68 -20.80 -23.78
CA ALA A 9 15.44 -21.73 -22.94
C ALA A 9 16.77 -22.21 -23.58
N ARG A 10 16.89 -22.12 -24.91
CA ARG A 10 18.09 -22.51 -25.67
C ARG A 10 18.92 -21.31 -26.11
N SER A 11 18.37 -20.10 -26.05
CA SER A 11 19.07 -18.90 -26.50
C SER A 11 20.20 -18.56 -25.54
N ARG A 12 21.24 -17.93 -26.09
CA ARG A 12 22.34 -17.30 -25.35
C ARG A 12 22.42 -15.80 -25.63
N ASN A 13 21.45 -15.26 -26.37
CA ASN A 13 21.43 -13.87 -26.81
C ASN A 13 20.30 -13.11 -26.10
N PRO A 14 20.61 -12.13 -25.24
CA PRO A 14 19.60 -11.36 -24.53
C PRO A 14 18.64 -10.60 -25.46
N LEU A 15 19.11 -10.12 -26.62
CA LEU A 15 18.26 -9.40 -27.59
C LEU A 15 17.22 -10.32 -28.24
N GLU A 16 17.59 -11.57 -28.52
CA GLU A 16 16.65 -12.57 -29.05
C GLU A 16 15.58 -12.89 -28.01
N VAL A 17 15.99 -13.09 -26.75
CA VAL A 17 15.07 -13.34 -25.64
C VAL A 17 14.13 -12.15 -25.43
N ALA A 18 14.66 -10.93 -25.42
CA ALA A 18 13.88 -9.70 -25.31
C ALA A 18 12.84 -9.58 -26.43
N SER A 19 13.20 -9.85 -27.69
CA SER A 19 12.24 -9.87 -28.81
C SER A 19 11.14 -10.89 -28.58
N LEU A 20 11.50 -12.15 -28.27
CA LEU A 20 10.53 -13.22 -28.04
C LEU A 20 9.60 -12.91 -26.86
N MET A 21 10.14 -12.31 -25.79
CA MET A 21 9.34 -11.90 -24.64
C MET A 21 8.36 -10.79 -25.01
N ARG A 22 8.79 -9.79 -25.78
CA ARG A 22 7.93 -8.70 -26.25
C ARG A 22 6.84 -9.21 -27.19
N ASP A 23 7.23 -9.96 -28.22
CA ASP A 23 6.35 -10.41 -29.32
C ASP A 23 5.29 -11.40 -28.82
N HIS A 24 5.63 -12.20 -27.82
CA HIS A 24 4.72 -13.19 -27.23
C HIS A 24 4.18 -12.79 -25.86
N ARG A 25 4.50 -11.58 -25.35
CA ARG A 25 4.14 -11.09 -24.01
C ARG A 25 4.47 -12.10 -22.90
N ILE A 26 5.67 -12.70 -22.94
CA ILE A 26 6.09 -13.71 -21.96
C ILE A 26 6.50 -13.00 -20.65
N PRO A 27 5.93 -13.36 -19.49
CA PRO A 27 6.29 -12.75 -18.21
C PRO A 27 7.66 -13.24 -17.74
N MET A 28 8.31 -12.45 -16.87
CA MET A 28 9.63 -12.78 -16.34
C MET A 28 9.66 -14.10 -15.57
N ALA A 29 8.56 -14.46 -14.89
CA ALA A 29 8.44 -15.73 -14.17
C ALA A 29 8.57 -16.98 -15.06
N CYS A 30 8.39 -16.84 -16.38
CA CYS A 30 8.50 -17.95 -17.33
C CYS A 30 9.90 -18.12 -17.92
N VAL A 31 10.86 -17.24 -17.61
CA VAL A 31 12.22 -17.31 -18.16
C VAL A 31 13.24 -17.65 -17.09
N SER A 32 14.37 -18.24 -17.49
CA SER A 32 15.47 -18.59 -16.58
C SER A 32 15.97 -17.36 -15.83
N SER A 33 16.34 -17.54 -14.56
CA SER A 33 16.87 -16.47 -13.69
C SER A 33 18.11 -15.78 -14.26
N GLN A 34 18.89 -16.45 -15.12
CA GLN A 34 20.04 -15.86 -15.82
C GLN A 34 19.67 -14.61 -16.62
N TRP A 35 18.42 -14.49 -17.08
CA TRP A 35 17.94 -13.34 -17.85
C TRP A 35 17.58 -12.14 -16.96
N GLY A 36 17.50 -12.34 -15.64
CA GLY A 36 17.18 -11.28 -14.68
C GLY A 36 18.24 -10.20 -14.58
N GLU A 37 19.47 -10.46 -15.06
CA GLU A 37 20.56 -9.49 -15.08
C GLU A 37 20.62 -8.68 -16.39
N SER A 38 19.76 -8.97 -17.38
CA SER A 38 19.78 -8.30 -18.67
C SER A 38 18.85 -7.08 -18.72
N ALA A 39 19.41 -5.89 -18.96
CA ALA A 39 18.63 -4.67 -19.20
C ALA A 39 17.69 -4.80 -20.40
N ASP A 40 18.14 -5.43 -21.50
CA ASP A 40 17.33 -5.62 -22.72
C ASP A 40 16.06 -6.45 -22.46
N VAL A 41 16.21 -7.51 -21.65
CA VAL A 41 15.10 -8.38 -21.25
C VAL A 41 14.08 -7.61 -20.42
N TRP A 42 14.54 -6.85 -19.42
CA TRP A 42 13.65 -6.03 -18.60
C TRP A 42 13.01 -4.89 -19.39
N ALA A 43 13.70 -4.30 -20.37
CA ALA A 43 13.12 -3.31 -21.27
C ALA A 43 11.96 -3.89 -22.09
N ALA A 44 12.08 -5.15 -22.54
CA ALA A 44 10.97 -5.84 -23.21
C ALA A 44 9.78 -6.08 -22.27
N VAL A 45 10.02 -6.46 -21.02
CA VAL A 45 8.98 -6.62 -19.99
C VAL A 45 8.26 -5.30 -19.74
N LEU A 46 9.00 -4.22 -19.49
CA LEU A 46 8.47 -2.88 -19.24
C LEU A 46 7.56 -2.36 -20.38
N VAL A 47 7.86 -2.73 -21.62
CA VAL A 47 7.07 -2.27 -22.79
C VAL A 47 5.83 -3.12 -23.04
N SER A 48 5.90 -4.43 -22.74
CA SER A 48 4.90 -5.42 -23.21
C SER A 48 3.96 -5.94 -22.12
N ARG A 49 4.26 -5.68 -20.85
CA ARG A 49 3.47 -6.17 -19.70
C ARG A 49 2.70 -5.05 -19.02
N PRO A 50 1.60 -5.37 -18.31
CA PRO A 50 0.94 -4.45 -17.40
C PRO A 50 1.92 -3.91 -16.36
N VAL A 51 1.74 -2.66 -15.94
CA VAL A 51 2.65 -2.02 -14.98
C VAL A 51 2.61 -2.69 -13.60
N SER A 52 1.47 -3.27 -13.20
CA SER A 52 1.34 -4.06 -11.96
C SER A 52 2.32 -5.24 -11.90
N GLU A 53 2.67 -5.84 -13.04
CA GLU A 53 3.69 -6.90 -13.10
C GLU A 53 5.12 -6.37 -13.09
N VAL A 54 5.31 -5.09 -13.41
CA VAL A 54 6.62 -4.43 -13.46
C VAL A 54 7.01 -3.87 -12.08
N LEU A 55 6.03 -3.34 -11.35
CA LEU A 55 6.20 -2.67 -10.06
C LEU A 55 7.06 -3.47 -9.04
N PRO A 56 6.88 -4.79 -8.84
CA PRO A 56 7.69 -5.57 -7.90
C PRO A 56 9.17 -5.70 -8.29
N HIS A 57 9.53 -5.34 -9.52
CA HIS A 57 10.85 -5.60 -10.10
C HIS A 57 11.68 -4.33 -10.32
N LEU A 58 11.20 -3.15 -9.92
CA LEU A 58 11.91 -1.88 -10.16
C LEU A 58 13.33 -1.88 -9.58
N ALA A 59 13.56 -2.46 -8.40
CA ALA A 59 14.91 -2.56 -7.82
C ALA A 59 15.83 -3.46 -8.66
N GLN A 60 15.31 -4.54 -9.25
CA GLN A 60 16.08 -5.38 -10.17
C GLN A 60 16.41 -4.63 -11.47
N MET A 61 15.47 -3.86 -12.00
CA MET A 61 15.68 -3.01 -13.18
C MET A 61 16.73 -1.91 -12.93
N GLY A 62 16.79 -1.37 -11.71
CA GLY A 62 17.90 -0.50 -11.28
C GLY A 62 19.23 -1.25 -11.26
N ARG A 63 19.28 -2.44 -10.64
CA ARG A 63 20.51 -3.26 -10.54
C ARG A 63 21.09 -3.69 -11.88
N CYS A 64 20.26 -3.97 -12.88
CA CYS A 64 20.74 -4.31 -14.22
C CYS A 64 21.07 -3.09 -15.11
N GLY A 65 20.95 -1.87 -14.58
CA GLY A 65 21.26 -0.64 -15.31
C GLY A 65 20.18 -0.19 -16.30
N LEU A 66 18.96 -0.75 -16.24
CA LEU A 66 17.85 -0.29 -17.07
C LEU A 66 17.29 1.05 -16.57
N LEU A 67 17.15 1.20 -15.25
CA LEU A 67 16.72 2.45 -14.62
C LEU A 67 17.95 3.23 -14.17
N VAL A 68 18.48 4.07 -15.06
CA VAL A 68 19.59 5.01 -14.80
C VAL A 68 19.18 6.43 -15.21
N GLU A 69 19.84 7.45 -14.68
CA GLU A 69 19.50 8.84 -15.01
C GLU A 69 19.49 9.12 -16.52
N GLY A 70 18.45 9.81 -17.00
CA GLY A 70 18.26 10.11 -18.42
C GLY A 70 17.86 8.92 -19.31
N ALA A 71 17.65 7.72 -18.77
CA ALA A 71 17.24 6.57 -19.56
C ALA A 71 15.79 6.68 -20.05
N ALA A 72 15.56 6.34 -21.32
CA ALA A 72 14.22 6.24 -21.92
C ALA A 72 13.29 5.26 -21.18
N ALA A 73 13.84 4.31 -20.41
CA ALA A 73 13.08 3.40 -19.57
C ALA A 73 12.27 4.14 -18.48
N ILE A 74 12.78 5.26 -17.95
CA ILE A 74 12.06 6.04 -16.94
C ILE A 74 10.87 6.76 -17.57
N GLU A 75 11.03 7.33 -18.76
CA GLU A 75 9.91 7.92 -19.52
C GLU A 75 8.85 6.86 -19.82
N ARG A 76 9.28 5.64 -20.16
CA ARG A 76 8.36 4.54 -20.41
C ARG A 76 7.61 4.12 -19.14
N LEU A 77 8.29 4.04 -18.01
CA LEU A 77 7.67 3.79 -16.70
C LEU A 77 6.67 4.90 -16.36
N ALA A 78 7.02 6.17 -16.62
CA ALA A 78 6.14 7.30 -16.37
C ALA A 78 4.85 7.25 -17.20
N LEU A 79 4.96 6.88 -18.48
CA LEU A 79 3.81 6.64 -19.34
C LEU A 79 2.95 5.47 -18.84
N ALA A 80 3.57 4.41 -18.35
CA ALA A 80 2.85 3.25 -17.81
C ALA A 80 2.10 3.59 -16.50
N LEU A 81 2.66 4.49 -15.68
CA LEU A 81 2.06 4.95 -14.44
C LEU A 81 1.06 6.12 -14.61
N ALA A 82 0.90 6.63 -15.84
CA ALA A 82 0.03 7.78 -16.11
C ALA A 82 -1.47 7.43 -16.04
N ASP A 83 -1.84 6.15 -16.19
CA ASP A 83 -3.22 5.67 -16.04
C ASP A 83 -3.43 5.06 -14.65
N PRO A 84 -4.01 5.80 -13.69
CA PRO A 84 -4.23 5.33 -12.32
C PRO A 84 -5.21 4.15 -12.22
N GLY A 85 -6.00 3.86 -13.27
CA GLY A 85 -6.91 2.72 -13.30
C GLY A 85 -6.22 1.40 -13.67
N SER A 86 -4.94 1.44 -14.04
CA SER A 86 -4.19 0.27 -14.51
C SER A 86 -3.46 -0.52 -13.41
N PHE A 87 -3.54 -0.07 -12.16
CA PHE A 87 -2.93 -0.67 -10.98
C PHE A 87 -3.70 -0.28 -9.74
N ALA A 88 -3.56 -1.07 -8.67
CA ALA A 88 -4.12 -0.71 -7.40
C ALA A 88 -3.16 0.18 -6.58
N PRO A 89 -3.67 1.09 -5.73
CA PRO A 89 -2.81 1.92 -4.89
C PRO A 89 -1.85 1.12 -4.01
N ILE A 90 -2.26 -0.04 -3.46
CA ILE A 90 -1.37 -0.83 -2.59
C ILE A 90 -0.16 -1.35 -3.36
N GLU A 91 -0.33 -1.72 -4.63
CA GLU A 91 0.74 -2.25 -5.47
C GLU A 91 1.84 -1.21 -5.65
N VAL A 92 1.46 0.04 -5.90
CA VAL A 92 2.40 1.15 -6.04
C VAL A 92 3.01 1.52 -4.69
N ALA A 93 2.25 1.52 -3.60
CA ALA A 93 2.76 1.80 -2.26
C ALA A 93 3.85 0.79 -1.83
N THR A 94 3.59 -0.50 -2.09
CA THR A 94 4.55 -1.58 -1.85
C THR A 94 5.79 -1.44 -2.72
N ALA A 95 5.62 -1.16 -4.01
CA ALA A 95 6.73 -0.94 -4.92
C ALA A 95 7.57 0.30 -4.58
N LEU A 96 6.93 1.43 -4.23
CA LEU A 96 7.58 2.64 -3.75
C LEU A 96 8.44 2.36 -2.53
N THR A 97 7.87 1.66 -1.54
CA THR A 97 8.58 1.30 -0.31
C THR A 97 9.78 0.41 -0.59
N ALA A 98 9.58 -0.67 -1.35
CA ALA A 98 10.65 -1.62 -1.68
C ALA A 98 11.76 -0.98 -2.51
N TYR A 99 11.40 -0.15 -3.50
CA TYR A 99 12.36 0.54 -4.34
C TYR A 99 13.15 1.60 -3.57
N ALA A 100 12.49 2.41 -2.73
CA ALA A 100 13.17 3.41 -1.89
C ALA A 100 14.12 2.80 -0.86
N GLN A 101 13.88 1.56 -0.42
CA GLN A 101 14.76 0.81 0.47
C GLN A 101 16.01 0.26 -0.24
N ALA A 102 15.98 0.09 -1.56
CA ALA A 102 17.13 -0.35 -2.36
C ALA A 102 18.08 0.84 -2.64
N SER A 103 18.70 1.37 -1.58
CA SER A 103 19.43 2.64 -1.61
C SER A 103 20.65 2.68 -2.55
N ASP A 104 21.12 1.51 -2.99
CA ASP A 104 22.19 1.37 -3.98
C ASP A 104 21.74 1.66 -5.43
N VAL A 105 20.44 1.57 -5.71
CA VAL A 105 19.87 1.72 -7.06
C VAL A 105 18.65 2.65 -7.14
N ALA A 106 18.17 3.13 -5.99
CA ALA A 106 17.02 4.01 -5.93
C ALA A 106 17.34 5.39 -6.53
N LEU A 107 16.61 5.77 -7.58
CA LEU A 107 16.68 7.10 -8.18
C LEU A 107 15.57 8.00 -7.62
N PRO A 108 15.88 9.23 -7.17
CA PRO A 108 14.88 10.18 -6.66
C PRO A 108 13.71 10.39 -7.62
N GLN A 109 13.99 10.52 -8.92
CA GLN A 109 12.95 10.71 -9.95
C GLN A 109 11.97 9.53 -10.06
N VAL A 110 12.42 8.30 -9.80
CA VAL A 110 11.56 7.10 -9.82
C VAL A 110 10.73 7.03 -8.54
N VAL A 111 11.32 7.38 -7.40
CA VAL A 111 10.61 7.52 -6.12
C VAL A 111 9.49 8.55 -6.24
N ASP A 112 9.78 9.74 -6.77
CA ASP A 112 8.80 10.80 -6.99
C ASP A 112 7.69 10.37 -7.97
N LEU A 113 8.05 9.61 -9.00
CA LEU A 113 7.09 9.09 -9.98
C LEU A 113 6.11 8.11 -9.33
N LEU A 114 6.61 7.18 -8.52
CA LEU A 114 5.79 6.21 -7.79
C LEU A 114 4.90 6.90 -6.75
N ASP A 115 5.41 7.89 -6.02
CA ASP A 115 4.62 8.66 -5.04
C ASP A 115 3.45 9.41 -5.72
N ARG A 116 3.71 10.06 -6.88
CA ARG A 116 2.64 10.68 -7.68
C ARG A 116 1.63 9.68 -8.20
N ALA A 117 2.09 8.52 -8.69
CA ALA A 117 1.22 7.47 -9.22
C ALA A 117 0.32 6.87 -8.13
N TRP A 118 0.89 6.59 -6.95
CA TRP A 118 0.17 6.14 -5.77
C TRP A 118 -0.91 7.17 -5.38
N SER A 119 -0.51 8.44 -5.26
CA SER A 119 -1.42 9.54 -4.89
C SER A 119 -2.55 9.73 -5.90
N ALA A 120 -2.27 9.56 -7.20
CA ALA A 120 -3.27 9.62 -8.26
C ALA A 120 -4.24 8.43 -8.21
N ALA A 121 -3.75 7.20 -8.03
CA ALA A 121 -4.59 6.01 -7.89
C ALA A 121 -5.47 6.06 -6.65
N ALA A 122 -4.93 6.51 -5.51
CA ALA A 122 -5.70 6.69 -4.28
C ALA A 122 -6.89 7.64 -4.47
N ARG A 123 -6.68 8.77 -5.15
CA ARG A 123 -7.73 9.76 -5.45
C ARG A 123 -8.73 9.30 -6.51
N ALA A 124 -8.37 8.33 -7.35
CA ALA A 124 -9.26 7.81 -8.38
C ALA A 124 -10.32 6.84 -7.82
N LEU A 125 -10.14 6.34 -6.58
CA LEU A 125 -11.11 5.48 -5.94
C LEU A 125 -12.40 6.23 -5.56
N PRO A 126 -13.58 5.62 -5.69
CA PRO A 126 -14.84 6.24 -5.29
C PRO A 126 -14.90 6.49 -3.78
N ALA A 127 -15.36 7.68 -3.37
CA ALA A 127 -15.61 7.99 -1.98
C ALA A 127 -16.64 7.03 -1.34
N THR A 128 -16.43 6.73 -0.08
CA THR A 128 -17.30 5.91 0.77
C THR A 128 -18.17 6.75 1.68
N GLY A 129 -17.77 7.99 1.97
CA GLY A 129 -18.48 8.88 2.88
C GLY A 129 -18.33 8.50 4.35
N LEU A 130 -17.42 7.59 4.69
CA LEU A 130 -17.17 7.18 6.06
C LEU A 130 -16.16 8.09 6.74
N ARG A 131 -16.36 8.31 8.04
CA ARG A 131 -15.39 8.93 8.94
C ARG A 131 -14.65 7.82 9.66
N THR A 132 -13.33 7.77 9.54
CA THR A 132 -12.54 6.64 10.05
C THR A 132 -11.38 7.11 10.92
N VAL A 133 -11.12 6.36 11.99
CA VAL A 133 -9.95 6.56 12.86
C VAL A 133 -8.99 5.40 12.63
N TRP A 134 -7.73 5.70 12.30
CA TRP A 134 -6.72 4.70 11.96
C TRP A 134 -5.64 4.66 13.03
N ALA A 135 -5.55 3.55 13.75
CA ALA A 135 -4.51 3.32 14.74
C ALA A 135 -3.24 2.78 14.06
N LEU A 136 -2.22 3.63 13.93
CA LEU A 136 -0.99 3.34 13.18
C LEU A 136 0.17 2.99 14.12
N ASP A 137 0.69 1.76 14.00
CA ASP A 137 1.88 1.26 14.71
C ASP A 137 3.14 1.34 13.82
N ARG A 138 4.34 1.12 14.40
CA ARG A 138 5.68 1.25 13.81
C ARG A 138 5.92 0.45 12.54
N GLU A 139 5.25 -0.69 12.37
CA GLU A 139 5.32 -1.51 11.17
C GLU A 139 4.31 -0.93 10.16
N PRO A 140 4.74 0.00 9.29
CA PRO A 140 3.86 0.65 8.35
C PRO A 140 3.78 -0.28 7.14
N GLY A 141 3.13 -1.42 7.35
CA GLY A 141 2.75 -2.33 6.28
C GLY A 141 1.59 -1.75 5.49
N ASP A 142 0.79 -2.64 4.93
CA ASP A 142 -0.37 -2.29 4.10
C ASP A 142 -1.37 -1.36 4.82
N LEU A 143 -1.43 -1.38 6.15
CA LEU A 143 -2.34 -0.53 6.93
C LEU A 143 -2.03 0.97 6.80
N LEU A 144 -0.76 1.38 6.79
CA LEU A 144 -0.41 2.79 6.59
C LEU A 144 -0.82 3.25 5.19
N ALA A 145 -0.50 2.44 4.18
CA ALA A 145 -0.85 2.73 2.81
C ALA A 145 -2.37 2.81 2.63
N ALA A 146 -3.13 1.89 3.22
CA ALA A 146 -4.59 1.92 3.24
C ALA A 146 -5.13 3.18 3.94
N ALA A 147 -4.62 3.52 5.13
CA ALA A 147 -5.02 4.74 5.85
C ALA A 147 -4.80 5.99 4.99
N LEU A 148 -3.64 6.09 4.33
CA LEU A 148 -3.33 7.21 3.47
C LEU A 148 -4.19 7.25 2.19
N VAL A 149 -4.55 6.09 1.63
CA VAL A 149 -5.52 6.00 0.53
C VAL A 149 -6.87 6.56 0.96
N GLU A 150 -7.34 6.17 2.13
CA GLU A 150 -8.61 6.63 2.71
C GLU A 150 -8.58 8.12 3.03
N MET A 151 -7.47 8.62 3.56
CA MET A 151 -7.24 10.07 3.75
C MET A 151 -7.26 10.83 2.43
N ALA A 152 -6.61 10.30 1.39
CA ALA A 152 -6.57 10.92 0.06
C ALA A 152 -7.95 10.89 -0.64
N ARG A 153 -8.76 9.88 -0.36
CA ARG A 153 -10.09 9.67 -0.94
C ARG A 153 -11.18 10.49 -0.25
N GLU A 154 -11.25 10.45 1.08
CA GLU A 154 -12.36 11.02 1.87
C GLU A 154 -12.04 12.41 2.43
N GLY A 155 -10.76 12.70 2.72
CA GLY A 155 -10.37 13.84 3.54
C GLY A 155 -10.80 13.78 5.02
N ALA A 156 -11.54 12.72 5.42
CA ALA A 156 -12.15 12.54 6.75
C ALA A 156 -11.61 11.31 7.50
N ALA A 157 -10.35 10.96 7.28
CA ALA A 157 -9.65 9.91 8.04
C ALA A 157 -8.64 10.52 9.02
N SER A 158 -8.71 10.07 10.27
CA SER A 158 -7.92 10.58 11.39
C SER A 158 -6.85 9.57 11.81
N PRO A 159 -5.56 9.80 11.46
CA PRO A 159 -4.47 8.92 11.86
C PRO A 159 -4.06 9.18 13.30
N VAL A 160 -4.01 8.12 14.11
CA VAL A 160 -3.71 8.18 15.54
C VAL A 160 -2.52 7.28 15.86
N ALA A 161 -1.66 7.74 16.76
CA ALA A 161 -0.51 7.00 17.27
C ALA A 161 -0.99 5.78 18.08
N ALA A 162 -0.55 4.59 17.69
CA ALA A 162 -0.84 3.34 18.40
C ALA A 162 0.30 2.89 19.32
N ARG A 163 1.30 3.73 19.56
CA ARG A 163 2.40 3.48 20.51
C ARG A 163 2.64 4.65 21.44
N GLY A 164 2.89 4.32 22.71
CA GLY A 164 3.08 5.30 23.76
C GLY A 164 1.77 6.05 24.06
N PRO A 165 1.83 7.37 24.33
CA PRO A 165 0.62 8.15 24.55
C PRO A 165 -0.18 8.27 23.26
N VAL A 166 -1.46 7.90 23.32
CA VAL A 166 -2.41 8.06 22.21
C VAL A 166 -2.53 9.54 21.87
N ARG A 167 -2.30 9.87 20.60
CA ARG A 167 -2.35 11.24 20.06
C ARG A 167 -2.55 11.22 18.56
N ASP A 168 -3.06 12.31 18.02
CA ASP A 168 -3.18 12.47 16.58
C ASP A 168 -1.78 12.55 15.95
N LEU A 169 -1.61 11.87 14.82
CA LEU A 169 -0.39 11.97 14.03
C LEU A 169 -0.51 13.14 13.05
N PRO A 170 0.57 13.92 12.84
CA PRO A 170 0.58 15.05 11.91
C PRO A 170 0.67 14.57 10.46
N ILE A 171 -0.12 13.56 10.09
CA ILE A 171 -0.20 13.01 8.75
C ILE A 171 -1.33 13.71 8.02
N THR A 172 -1.08 14.11 6.77
CA THR A 172 -2.09 14.76 5.93
C THR A 172 -2.16 14.06 4.58
N PRO A 173 -3.26 14.20 3.82
CA PRO A 173 -3.39 13.62 2.48
C PRO A 173 -2.34 14.12 1.47
N ARG A 174 -1.58 15.17 1.82
CA ARG A 174 -0.54 15.78 0.98
C ARG A 174 0.86 15.24 1.29
N LEU A 175 1.04 14.48 2.36
CA LEU A 175 2.33 13.88 2.66
C LEU A 175 2.65 12.76 1.68
N SER A 176 3.93 12.63 1.35
CA SER A 176 4.42 11.44 0.66
C SER A 176 4.26 10.20 1.55
N LEU A 177 4.12 9.03 0.93
CA LEU A 177 4.04 7.77 1.67
C LEU A 177 5.29 7.56 2.56
N LEU A 178 6.46 7.96 2.06
CA LEU A 178 7.72 7.82 2.78
C LEU A 178 7.82 8.77 3.98
N ASP A 179 7.32 10.00 3.89
CA ASP A 179 7.29 10.93 5.02
C ASP A 179 6.31 10.45 6.09
N ALA A 180 5.12 10.00 5.70
CA ALA A 180 4.16 9.40 6.61
C ALA A 180 4.76 8.17 7.33
N LYS A 181 5.50 7.33 6.60
CA LYS A 181 6.24 6.18 7.17
C LYS A 181 7.29 6.62 8.19
N ARG A 182 8.04 7.70 7.94
CA ARG A 182 8.99 8.24 8.92
C ARG A 182 8.30 8.76 10.18
N ILE A 183 7.17 9.47 10.04
CA ILE A 183 6.37 9.95 11.17
C ILE A 183 5.90 8.77 12.03
N VAL A 184 5.30 7.76 11.41
CA VAL A 184 4.81 6.55 12.10
C VAL A 184 5.96 5.78 12.76
N GLY A 185 7.08 5.59 12.05
CA GLY A 185 8.25 4.88 12.58
C GLY A 185 8.94 5.59 13.74
N SER A 186 8.78 6.92 13.85
CA SER A 186 9.36 7.72 14.93
C SER A 186 8.66 7.55 16.29
N GLN A 187 7.48 6.92 16.32
CA GLN A 187 6.76 6.63 17.55
C GLN A 187 7.61 5.79 18.51
N SER A 188 7.42 5.92 19.82
CA SER A 188 8.15 5.19 20.86
C SER A 188 7.21 4.77 22.00
N GLY A 189 7.64 3.82 22.83
CA GLY A 189 6.83 3.28 23.93
C GLY A 189 6.08 2.01 23.57
N GLU A 190 5.33 1.48 24.54
CA GLU A 190 4.54 0.25 24.39
C GLU A 190 3.34 0.45 23.44
N PRO A 191 2.91 -0.61 22.73
CA PRO A 191 1.67 -0.58 21.96
C PRO A 191 0.47 -0.17 22.81
N SER A 192 -0.23 0.90 22.43
CA SER A 192 -1.44 1.39 23.10
C SER A 192 -2.57 0.36 22.92
N LEU A 193 -3.38 0.12 23.95
CA LEU A 193 -4.56 -0.75 23.82
C LEU A 193 -5.63 -0.08 22.95
N GLU A 194 -6.39 -0.88 22.21
CA GLU A 194 -7.40 -0.40 21.26
C GLU A 194 -8.48 0.45 21.95
N ALA A 195 -8.86 0.08 23.17
CA ALA A 195 -9.80 0.86 23.99
C ALA A 195 -9.30 2.30 24.23
N GLY A 196 -7.99 2.49 24.44
CA GLY A 196 -7.42 3.82 24.64
C GLY A 196 -7.49 4.71 23.40
N ILE A 197 -7.54 4.13 22.19
CA ILE A 197 -7.77 4.85 20.94
C ILE A 197 -9.21 5.36 20.86
N VAL A 198 -10.17 4.51 21.23
CA VAL A 198 -11.60 4.87 21.28
C VAL A 198 -11.83 5.96 22.33
N ASP A 199 -11.28 5.82 23.53
CA ASP A 199 -11.39 6.82 24.59
C ASP A 199 -10.74 8.16 24.20
N HIS A 200 -9.67 8.14 23.41
CA HIS A 200 -9.06 9.35 22.85
C HIS A 200 -10.00 10.04 21.86
N ALA A 201 -10.59 9.30 20.91
CA ALA A 201 -11.56 9.85 19.98
C ALA A 201 -12.78 10.44 20.71
N GLU A 202 -13.30 9.75 21.74
CA GLU A 202 -14.38 10.27 22.59
C GLU A 202 -13.99 11.61 23.23
N ARG A 203 -12.83 11.67 23.90
CA ARG A 203 -12.36 12.89 24.59
C ARG A 203 -12.10 14.06 23.64
N CYS A 204 -11.65 13.78 22.42
CA CYS A 204 -11.41 14.79 21.40
C CYS A 204 -12.68 15.21 20.65
N GLY A 205 -13.83 14.56 20.89
CA GLY A 205 -15.05 14.80 20.13
C GLY A 205 -14.94 14.37 18.66
N THR A 206 -14.06 13.42 18.36
CA THR A 206 -13.85 12.90 17.00
C THR A 206 -14.99 11.97 16.65
N GLU A 207 -15.87 12.39 15.75
CA GLU A 207 -16.95 11.57 15.21
C GLU A 207 -16.43 10.61 14.13
N CYS A 208 -16.64 9.30 14.30
CA CYS A 208 -16.23 8.29 13.35
C CYS A 208 -17.21 7.11 13.30
N ASP A 209 -17.31 6.51 12.12
CA ASP A 209 -18.15 5.35 11.84
C ASP A 209 -17.38 4.03 12.00
N ALA A 210 -16.04 4.07 11.88
CA ALA A 210 -15.18 2.91 12.12
C ALA A 210 -13.83 3.28 12.73
N PHE A 211 -13.36 2.41 13.63
CA PHE A 211 -11.99 2.36 14.14
C PHE A 211 -11.24 1.23 13.45
N VAL A 212 -10.06 1.52 12.89
CA VAL A 212 -9.24 0.56 12.14
C VAL A 212 -7.91 0.31 12.85
N PHE A 213 -7.60 -0.96 13.09
CA PHE A 213 -6.44 -1.43 13.85
C PHE A 213 -5.61 -2.45 13.05
N ALA A 214 -4.33 -2.60 13.38
CA ALA A 214 -3.49 -3.70 12.89
C ALA A 214 -3.60 -4.94 13.79
N GLY A 215 -3.54 -6.13 13.18
CA GLY A 215 -3.39 -7.40 13.89
C GLY A 215 -4.66 -7.88 14.59
N THR A 216 -4.51 -8.46 15.79
CA THR A 216 -5.62 -9.07 16.54
C THR A 216 -5.93 -8.26 17.82
N PRO A 217 -7.19 -8.26 18.30
CA PRO A 217 -7.58 -7.51 19.48
C PRO A 217 -6.86 -8.02 20.73
N ARG A 218 -6.14 -7.13 21.41
CA ARG A 218 -5.43 -7.48 22.67
C ARG A 218 -6.33 -7.47 23.90
N GLY A 219 -7.41 -6.69 23.86
CA GLY A 219 -8.36 -6.57 24.96
C GLY A 219 -9.81 -6.43 24.49
N PRO A 220 -10.40 -7.46 23.87
CA PRO A 220 -11.69 -7.33 23.20
C PRO A 220 -12.84 -6.90 24.13
N GLY A 221 -12.82 -7.32 25.40
CA GLY A 221 -13.79 -6.88 26.40
C GLY A 221 -13.68 -5.40 26.74
N ALA A 222 -12.45 -4.89 26.91
CA ALA A 222 -12.21 -3.47 27.16
C ALA A 222 -12.58 -2.61 25.95
N LEU A 223 -12.23 -3.06 24.74
CA LEU A 223 -12.60 -2.39 23.49
C LEU A 223 -14.12 -2.29 23.33
N ARG A 224 -14.86 -3.36 23.64
CA ARG A 224 -16.34 -3.31 23.58
C ARG A 224 -16.92 -2.28 24.54
N THR A 225 -16.44 -2.25 25.78
CA THR A 225 -16.87 -1.25 26.77
C THR A 225 -16.58 0.17 26.29
N ALA A 226 -15.43 0.40 25.66
CA ALA A 226 -15.07 1.70 25.10
C ALA A 226 -15.98 2.09 23.92
N LEU A 227 -16.28 1.17 22.99
CA LEU A 227 -17.22 1.41 21.90
C LEU A 227 -18.64 1.72 22.41
N ASP A 228 -19.10 1.02 23.45
CA ASP A 228 -20.40 1.30 24.08
C ASP A 228 -20.42 2.68 24.75
N SER A 229 -19.31 3.11 25.37
CA SER A 229 -19.14 4.46 25.91
C SER A 229 -19.22 5.50 24.80
N TYR A 230 -18.42 5.30 23.75
CA TYR A 230 -18.37 6.16 22.58
C TYR A 230 -19.75 6.33 21.94
N ALA A 231 -20.50 5.24 21.77
CA ALA A 231 -21.84 5.27 21.20
C ALA A 231 -22.85 6.03 22.08
N ARG A 232 -22.73 5.96 23.41
CA ARG A 232 -23.56 6.75 24.32
C ARG A 232 -23.20 8.24 24.28
N ALA A 233 -21.91 8.56 24.16
CA ALA A 233 -21.42 9.94 24.17
C ALA A 233 -21.73 10.68 22.86
N THR A 234 -21.55 10.01 21.72
CA THR A 234 -21.65 10.63 20.39
C THR A 234 -22.97 10.33 19.67
N GLY A 235 -23.71 9.30 20.10
CA GLY A 235 -24.86 8.78 19.37
C GLY A 235 -24.50 7.91 18.15
N ILE A 236 -23.20 7.68 17.90
CA ILE A 236 -22.70 6.93 16.73
C ILE A 236 -22.30 5.52 17.15
N ARG A 237 -22.88 4.50 16.51
CA ARG A 237 -22.50 3.09 16.71
C ARG A 237 -21.31 2.73 15.83
N ALA A 238 -20.12 3.18 16.20
CA ALA A 238 -18.90 2.86 15.48
C ALA A 238 -18.56 1.36 15.55
N VAL A 239 -17.97 0.83 14.48
CA VAL A 239 -17.44 -0.55 14.43
C VAL A 239 -15.94 -0.59 14.65
N ALA A 240 -15.41 -1.71 15.16
CA ALA A 240 -13.98 -1.97 15.18
C ALA A 240 -13.58 -2.96 14.08
N VAL A 241 -12.62 -2.55 13.26
CA VAL A 241 -12.10 -3.30 12.12
C VAL A 241 -10.61 -3.55 12.35
N PHE A 242 -10.20 -4.78 12.17
CA PHE A 242 -8.82 -5.22 12.33
C PHE A 242 -8.29 -5.71 11.00
N VAL A 243 -7.12 -5.21 10.61
CA VAL A 243 -6.40 -5.64 9.42
C VAL A 243 -5.33 -6.64 9.85
N SER A 244 -5.57 -7.92 9.56
CA SER A 244 -4.72 -9.03 10.00
C SER A 244 -4.55 -10.07 8.89
N GLN A 245 -3.36 -10.68 8.84
CA GLN A 245 -3.09 -11.85 8.00
C GLN A 245 -3.70 -13.12 8.59
N GLU A 246 -3.79 -13.18 9.92
CA GLU A 246 -4.40 -14.29 10.64
C GLU A 246 -5.87 -13.95 10.94
N PRO A 247 -6.83 -14.69 10.35
CA PRO A 247 -8.24 -14.44 10.61
C PRO A 247 -8.59 -14.77 12.06
N PHE A 248 -9.51 -14.00 12.64
CA PHE A 248 -10.05 -14.27 13.97
C PHE A 248 -11.54 -13.95 14.01
N GLU A 249 -12.23 -14.53 14.99
CA GLU A 249 -13.64 -14.27 15.27
C GLU A 249 -13.77 -13.64 16.65
N ALA A 250 -14.37 -12.44 16.70
CA ALA A 250 -14.71 -11.79 17.96
C ALA A 250 -16.06 -11.07 17.79
N PRO A 251 -17.06 -11.30 18.66
CA PRO A 251 -18.38 -10.70 18.49
C PRO A 251 -18.31 -9.16 18.50
N GLY A 252 -18.87 -8.53 17.46
CA GLY A 252 -18.86 -7.07 17.28
C GLY A 252 -17.55 -6.50 16.74
N MET A 253 -16.63 -7.34 16.27
CA MET A 253 -15.36 -6.93 15.66
C MET A 253 -15.18 -7.66 14.34
N TRP A 254 -14.57 -6.97 13.38
CA TRP A 254 -14.39 -7.49 12.03
C TRP A 254 -12.90 -7.67 11.75
N CYS A 255 -12.54 -8.82 11.18
CA CYS A 255 -11.19 -9.08 10.69
C CYS A 255 -11.21 -9.02 9.17
N LEU A 256 -10.37 -8.18 8.58
CA LEU A 256 -10.16 -8.05 7.15
C LEU A 256 -8.69 -8.33 6.83
N ALA A 257 -8.43 -8.98 5.70
CA ALA A 257 -7.10 -8.98 5.13
C ALA A 257 -6.82 -7.60 4.53
N ALA A 258 -5.56 -7.18 4.53
CA ALA A 258 -5.16 -5.98 3.82
C ALA A 258 -5.51 -6.12 2.33
N CYS A 259 -6.25 -5.15 1.80
CA CYS A 259 -6.70 -5.14 0.40
C CYS A 259 -6.83 -3.71 -0.13
N ASP A 260 -6.98 -3.59 -1.43
CA ASP A 260 -6.92 -2.33 -2.18
C ASP A 260 -8.04 -1.34 -1.89
N ASP A 261 -9.20 -1.82 -1.46
CA ASP A 261 -10.40 -1.00 -1.22
C ASP A 261 -11.00 -1.33 0.15
N LEU A 262 -10.17 -1.17 1.17
CA LEU A 262 -10.55 -1.45 2.56
C LEU A 262 -11.77 -0.63 2.98
N GLY A 263 -11.86 0.66 2.59
CA GLY A 263 -13.01 1.48 2.96
C GLY A 263 -14.32 1.04 2.32
N ARG A 264 -14.32 0.46 1.10
CA ARG A 264 -15.54 -0.16 0.55
C ARG A 264 -16.02 -1.29 1.44
N TRP A 265 -15.12 -2.16 1.89
CA TRP A 265 -15.47 -3.24 2.80
C TRP A 265 -16.00 -2.68 4.13
N ILE A 266 -15.33 -1.66 4.69
CA ILE A 266 -15.81 -1.01 5.92
C ILE A 266 -17.21 -0.41 5.71
N ARG A 267 -17.49 0.22 4.56
CA ARG A 267 -18.82 0.77 4.26
C ARG A 267 -19.88 -0.30 4.24
N ASP A 268 -19.60 -1.42 3.60
CA ASP A 268 -20.52 -2.55 3.50
C ASP A 268 -20.76 -3.22 4.88
N LEU A 269 -19.87 -3.01 5.86
CA LEU A 269 -20.04 -3.44 7.25
C LEU A 269 -20.83 -2.44 8.12
N VAL A 270 -20.78 -1.15 7.78
CA VAL A 270 -21.43 -0.06 8.54
C VAL A 270 -22.87 0.18 8.07
N GLY A 271 -23.16 -0.04 6.79
CA GLY A 271 -24.49 0.14 6.17
C GLY A 271 -25.45 -1.03 6.41
#